data_AF-A0A177QSR2-F1
#
_entry.id   AF-A0A177QSR2-F1
#
_cell.length_a   1.000
_cell.length_b   1.000
_cell.length_c   1.000
_cell.angle_alpha   90.00
_cell.angle_beta   90.00
_cell.angle_gamma   90.00
#
_symmetry.space_group_name_H-M   'P 1'
#
loop_
_entity.id
_entity.type
_entity.pdbx_description
1 polymer ?
#
loop_
_entity_poly.entity_id
_entity_poly.type
_entity_poly.pdbx_seq_one_letter_code
_entity_poly.pdbx_strand_id
1 'polypeptide(L)'
;MSDISTYLEAIKERFDLSSDYTLAKKLGIAQPEANLMRRGLKIPKPEVCIKIAKLLDKNPVELLLIAQKDKAPPSAKEYWTLALTAVDVMLHVPKSPKYIPRKVEAIGRELRQLETQTLTYEGAEANAEAVRLVQTAEHSIDAIMERWNIWKKGEALYPNYLLANQEAAKRGVIIRRLLVLTREQLQQESVVADAIQVMDDQHRAGIKVFFAFREELERSPAFRRFEEDYKKQGAAPDINAAMFDSEILIFSQSYGQAQLGVIGTPTPITMINQLEITWKPDVIRDLNPAPLFDMTRYVFEYGGPPAFKMELARFKRSVA
;
A
#
# COMPACT_ATOMS: atom_id res chain seq x y z
N MET A 1 21.29 37.12 -8.26
CA MET A 1 22.30 37.04 -7.18
C MET A 1 22.71 35.59 -7.04
N SER A 2 24.00 35.29 -6.87
CA SER A 2 24.47 33.91 -6.64
C SER A 2 24.02 33.42 -5.27
N ASP A 3 23.72 32.14 -5.11
CA ASP A 3 23.27 31.61 -3.82
C ASP A 3 24.33 31.84 -2.72
N ILE A 4 25.62 31.80 -3.07
CA ILE A 4 26.76 32.08 -2.17
C ILE A 4 26.74 33.51 -1.59
N SER A 5 26.28 34.52 -2.32
CA SER A 5 26.31 35.92 -1.82
C SER A 5 25.41 36.08 -0.60
N THR A 6 24.30 35.34 -0.55
CA THR A 6 23.37 35.33 0.59
C THR A 6 24.03 34.79 1.86
N TYR A 7 24.89 33.76 1.74
CA TYR A 7 25.65 33.23 2.87
C TYR A 7 26.69 34.23 3.40
N LEU A 8 27.30 35.02 2.51
CA LEU A 8 28.26 36.05 2.92
C LEU A 8 27.58 37.21 3.66
N GLU A 9 26.39 37.63 3.21
CA GLU A 9 25.60 38.63 3.95
C GLU A 9 25.13 38.07 5.29
N ALA A 10 24.69 36.81 5.36
CA ALA A 10 24.32 36.15 6.63
C ALA A 10 25.49 36.10 7.64
N ILE A 11 26.74 35.94 7.17
CA ILE A 11 27.92 36.05 8.05
C ILE A 11 28.10 37.48 8.54
N LYS A 12 27.92 38.48 7.67
CA LYS A 12 28.04 39.88 8.08
C LYS A 12 26.99 40.24 9.12
N GLU A 13 25.76 39.79 8.95
CA GLU A 13 24.68 39.99 9.92
C GLU A 13 24.97 39.27 11.25
N ARG A 14 25.31 37.97 11.21
CA ARG A 14 25.54 37.15 12.41
C ARG A 14 26.70 37.66 13.28
N PHE A 15 27.72 38.25 12.66
CA PHE A 15 28.92 38.72 13.34
C PHE A 15 29.05 40.25 13.36
N ASP A 16 28.00 40.97 13.00
CA ASP A 16 27.93 42.44 12.94
C ASP A 16 29.14 43.08 12.20
N LEU A 17 29.43 42.56 11.00
CA LEU A 17 30.57 42.97 10.20
C LEU A 17 30.19 44.13 9.26
N SER A 18 30.68 45.31 9.57
CA SER A 18 30.39 46.55 8.84
C SER A 18 31.08 46.69 7.47
N SER A 19 32.05 45.83 7.12
CA SER A 19 32.83 45.98 5.88
C SER A 19 33.27 44.66 5.26
N ASP A 20 33.55 44.70 3.95
CA ASP A 20 34.12 43.55 3.24
C ASP A 20 35.55 43.23 3.72
N TYR A 21 36.25 44.21 4.30
CA TYR A 21 37.55 44.00 4.94
C TYR A 21 37.44 43.14 6.20
N THR A 22 36.48 43.43 7.08
CA THR A 22 36.26 42.65 8.30
C THR A 22 35.73 41.24 7.98
N LEU A 23 34.89 41.11 6.94
CA LEU A 23 34.49 39.81 6.38
C LEU A 23 35.69 39.02 5.85
N ALA A 24 36.56 39.65 5.06
CA ALA A 24 37.75 39.00 4.50
C ALA A 24 38.69 38.49 5.60
N LYS A 25 38.91 39.30 6.65
CA LYS A 25 39.71 38.90 7.82
C LYS A 25 39.09 37.70 8.54
N LYS A 26 37.76 37.66 8.70
CA LYS A 26 37.04 36.55 9.34
C LYS A 26 37.14 35.25 8.53
N LEU A 27 37.11 35.35 7.20
CA LEU A 27 37.25 34.23 6.28
C LEU A 27 38.72 33.84 6.02
N GLY A 28 39.67 34.68 6.41
CA GLY A 28 41.10 34.49 6.15
C GLY A 28 41.42 34.53 4.65
N ILE A 29 40.81 35.47 3.93
CA ILE A 29 41.01 35.74 2.49
C ILE A 29 41.37 37.21 2.27
N ALA A 30 41.73 37.59 1.05
CA ALA A 30 41.98 38.99 0.71
C ALA A 30 40.68 39.81 0.57
N GLN A 31 40.69 41.10 0.91
CA GLN A 31 39.52 41.99 0.77
C GLN A 31 38.94 42.04 -0.65
N PRO A 32 39.75 42.14 -1.74
CA PRO A 32 39.21 42.12 -3.09
C PRO A 32 38.48 40.82 -3.41
N GLU A 33 38.95 39.71 -2.83
CA GLU A 33 38.34 38.40 -3.01
C GLU A 33 36.98 38.31 -2.33
N ALA A 34 36.85 38.82 -1.11
CA ALA A 34 35.57 38.90 -0.41
C ALA A 34 34.55 39.77 -1.15
N ASN A 35 34.98 40.93 -1.68
CA ASN A 35 34.09 41.81 -2.44
C ASN A 35 33.58 41.15 -3.73
N LEU A 36 34.46 40.49 -4.49
CA LEU A 36 34.08 39.79 -5.72
C LEU A 36 33.10 38.64 -5.46
N MET A 37 33.31 37.87 -4.39
CA MET A 37 32.39 36.79 -4.01
C MET A 37 31.03 37.33 -3.56
N ARG A 38 31.00 38.40 -2.77
CA ARG A 38 29.76 39.04 -2.30
C ARG A 38 28.92 39.57 -3.47
N ARG A 39 29.56 40.07 -4.52
CA ARG A 39 28.89 40.51 -5.74
C ARG A 39 28.48 39.37 -6.69
N GLY A 40 28.78 38.11 -6.32
CA GLY A 40 28.53 36.94 -7.17
C GLY A 40 29.41 36.87 -8.41
N LEU A 41 30.52 37.64 -8.45
CA LEU A 41 31.45 37.70 -9.57
C LEU A 41 32.57 36.67 -9.46
N LYS A 42 32.74 36.07 -8.28
CA LYS A 42 33.74 35.03 -8.02
C LYS A 42 33.15 33.92 -7.16
N ILE A 43 33.47 32.69 -7.51
CA ILE A 43 33.03 31.51 -6.78
C ILE A 43 34.07 31.15 -5.72
N PRO A 44 33.65 30.87 -4.48
CA PRO A 44 34.55 30.47 -3.40
C PRO A 44 35.26 29.16 -3.70
N LYS A 45 36.53 29.07 -3.27
CA LYS A 45 37.26 27.81 -3.24
C LYS A 45 36.71 26.90 -2.14
N PRO A 46 36.92 25.57 -2.21
CA PRO A 46 36.42 24.63 -1.20
C PRO A 46 36.78 25.00 0.24
N GLU A 47 38.00 25.49 0.48
CA GLU A 47 38.47 25.88 1.82
C GLU A 47 37.66 27.06 2.38
N VAL A 48 37.25 27.98 1.50
CA VAL A 48 36.41 29.13 1.86
C VAL A 48 34.97 28.67 2.10
N CYS A 49 34.42 27.77 1.28
CA CYS A 49 33.10 27.16 1.51
C CYS A 49 33.02 26.49 2.89
N ILE A 50 34.04 25.71 3.26
CA ILE A 50 34.10 25.03 4.57
C ILE A 50 34.14 26.04 5.72
N LYS A 51 34.88 27.15 5.56
CA LYS A 51 34.93 28.22 6.57
C LYS A 51 33.60 28.95 6.71
N ILE A 52 32.94 29.27 5.59
CA ILE A 52 31.59 29.87 5.57
C ILE A 52 30.62 28.96 6.31
N ALA A 53 30.64 27.65 6.01
CA ALA A 53 29.79 26.65 6.64
C ALA A 53 29.99 26.59 8.15
N LYS A 54 31.24 26.55 8.61
CA LYS A 54 31.59 26.55 10.04
C LYS A 54 31.12 27.82 10.76
N LEU A 55 31.28 28.99 10.15
CA LEU A 55 30.85 30.26 10.75
C LEU A 55 29.33 30.36 10.88
N LEU A 56 28.60 29.72 9.97
CA LEU A 56 27.13 29.71 9.96
C LEU A 56 26.51 28.51 10.65
N ASP A 57 27.31 27.59 11.19
CA ASP A 57 26.85 26.32 11.75
C ASP A 57 26.00 25.51 10.74
N LYS A 58 26.48 25.48 9.49
CA LYS A 58 25.86 24.77 8.36
C LYS A 58 26.73 23.61 7.88
N ASN A 59 26.15 22.70 7.11
CA ASN A 59 26.90 21.57 6.57
C ASN A 59 27.85 22.04 5.44
N PRO A 60 29.16 21.74 5.50
CA PRO A 60 30.10 22.11 4.44
C PRO A 60 29.79 21.52 3.06
N VAL A 61 29.17 20.34 3.00
CA VAL A 61 28.83 19.66 1.74
C VAL A 61 27.79 20.46 0.95
N GLU A 62 26.80 21.03 1.62
CA GLU A 62 25.76 21.87 1.02
C GLU A 62 26.41 23.07 0.30
N LEU A 63 27.28 23.81 1.00
CA LEU A 63 27.97 24.99 0.46
C LEU A 63 28.96 24.66 -0.67
N LEU A 64 29.58 23.49 -0.65
CA LEU A 64 30.43 23.02 -1.74
C LEU A 64 29.60 22.74 -3.00
N LEU A 65 28.44 22.10 -2.86
CA LEU A 65 27.56 21.81 -3.99
C LEU A 65 26.93 23.08 -4.57
N ILE A 66 26.55 24.05 -3.73
CA ILE A 66 26.08 25.37 -4.18
C ILE A 66 27.17 26.06 -5.01
N ALA A 67 28.42 26.07 -4.53
CA ALA A 67 29.53 26.68 -5.26
C ALA A 67 29.81 25.99 -6.61
N GLN A 68 29.68 24.65 -6.69
CA GLN A 68 29.83 23.94 -7.95
C GLN A 68 28.66 24.19 -8.91
N LYS A 69 27.43 24.28 -8.40
CA LYS A 69 26.24 24.68 -9.18
C LYS A 69 26.43 26.05 -9.81
N ASP A 70 26.91 27.02 -9.02
CA ASP A 70 27.16 28.38 -9.50
C ASP A 70 28.26 28.42 -10.58
N LYS A 71 29.20 27.47 -10.55
CA LYS A 71 30.30 27.33 -11.52
C LYS A 71 29.88 26.61 -12.80
N ALA A 72 28.86 25.76 -12.72
CA ALA A 72 28.46 24.89 -13.80
C ALA A 72 27.86 25.66 -15.00
N PRO A 73 28.07 25.18 -16.24
CA PRO A 73 27.37 25.72 -17.41
C PRO A 73 25.86 25.49 -17.29
N PRO A 74 25.02 26.29 -17.98
CA PRO A 74 23.55 26.20 -17.86
C PRO A 74 23.00 24.77 -18.03
N SER A 75 23.52 24.00 -18.99
CA SER A 75 23.11 22.62 -19.27
C SER A 75 23.38 21.63 -18.13
N ALA A 76 24.26 21.97 -17.19
CA ALA A 76 24.62 21.10 -16.07
C ALA A 76 23.97 21.53 -14.74
N LYS A 77 23.37 22.72 -14.66
CA LYS A 77 22.81 23.26 -13.41
C LYS A 77 21.66 22.43 -12.85
N GLU A 78 20.89 21.79 -13.71
CA GLU A 78 19.80 20.88 -13.29
C GLU A 78 20.33 19.67 -12.52
N TYR A 79 21.42 19.04 -12.98
CA TYR A 79 22.06 17.92 -12.28
C TYR A 79 22.60 18.33 -10.90
N TRP A 80 23.16 19.53 -10.78
CA TRP A 80 23.61 20.05 -9.49
C TRP A 80 22.46 20.43 -8.55
N THR A 81 21.32 20.83 -9.11
CA THR A 81 20.10 21.10 -8.32
C THR A 81 19.56 19.79 -7.75
N LEU A 82 19.51 18.73 -8.56
CA LEU A 82 19.15 17.39 -8.11
C LEU A 82 20.10 16.85 -7.02
N ALA A 83 21.42 17.08 -7.18
CA ALA A 83 22.41 16.70 -6.17
C ALA A 83 22.21 17.47 -4.84
N LEU A 84 21.85 18.76 -4.89
CA LEU A 84 21.51 19.54 -3.70
C LEU A 84 20.26 19.00 -3.00
N THR A 85 19.21 18.68 -3.75
CA THR A 85 17.99 18.08 -3.20
C THR A 85 18.28 16.73 -2.52
N ALA A 86 19.10 15.89 -3.13
CA ALA A 86 19.49 14.60 -2.53
C ALA A 86 20.27 14.78 -1.22
N VAL A 87 21.21 15.74 -1.17
CA VAL A 87 21.95 16.05 0.05
C VAL A 87 21.05 16.66 1.12
N ASP A 88 20.14 17.55 0.76
CA ASP A 88 19.19 18.14 1.71
C ASP A 88 18.32 17.07 2.40
N VAL A 89 17.82 16.10 1.62
CA VAL A 89 17.10 14.93 2.14
C VAL A 89 17.97 14.10 3.09
N MET A 90 19.26 13.88 2.76
CA MET A 90 20.19 13.14 3.63
C MET A 90 20.58 13.89 4.90
N LEU A 91 20.62 15.23 4.87
CA LEU A 91 21.02 16.07 6.00
C LEU A 91 19.88 16.36 6.97
N HIS A 92 18.64 16.37 6.49
CA HIS A 92 17.44 16.54 7.31
C HIS A 92 16.80 15.22 7.75
N VAL A 93 17.49 14.09 7.59
CA VAL A 93 17.07 12.82 8.20
C VAL A 93 17.00 13.02 9.72
N PRO A 94 15.85 12.75 10.39
CA PRO A 94 15.74 12.85 11.84
C PRO A 94 16.87 12.05 12.51
N LYS A 95 17.53 12.59 13.54
CA LYS A 95 18.68 11.95 14.23
C LYS A 95 18.41 10.53 14.73
N SER A 96 17.14 10.17 14.90
CA SER A 96 16.70 8.81 15.16
C SER A 96 15.35 8.64 14.47
N PRO A 97 15.34 8.37 13.16
CA PRO A 97 14.13 8.25 12.41
C PRO A 97 13.57 6.86 12.73
N LYS A 98 12.89 6.70 13.88
CA LYS A 98 12.40 5.38 14.38
C LYS A 98 11.66 4.57 13.31
N TYR A 99 11.08 5.25 12.34
CA TYR A 99 10.40 4.72 11.18
C TYR A 99 11.31 4.10 10.10
N ILE A 100 12.49 4.67 9.84
CA ILE A 100 13.39 4.18 8.77
C ILE A 100 13.95 2.79 9.11
N PRO A 101 14.51 2.51 10.30
CA PRO A 101 14.93 1.16 10.66
C PRO A 101 13.77 0.15 10.58
N ARG A 102 12.57 0.53 11.04
CA ARG A 102 11.38 -0.32 10.94
C ARG A 102 10.98 -0.62 9.49
N LYS A 103 11.04 0.38 8.60
CA LYS A 103 10.85 0.19 7.16
C LYS A 103 11.90 -0.73 6.55
N VAL A 104 13.17 -0.49 6.85
CA VAL A 104 14.28 -1.29 6.33
C VAL A 104 14.17 -2.74 6.82
N GLU A 105 13.77 -2.95 8.07
CA GLU A 105 13.48 -4.27 8.62
C GLU A 105 12.28 -4.94 7.95
N ALA A 106 11.20 -4.20 7.68
CA ALA A 106 10.05 -4.71 6.92
C ALA A 106 10.46 -5.15 5.51
N ILE A 107 11.15 -4.28 4.76
CA ILE A 107 11.71 -4.61 3.43
C ILE A 107 12.65 -5.81 3.53
N GLY A 108 13.53 -5.85 4.52
CA GLY A 108 14.43 -6.97 4.73
C GLY A 108 13.71 -8.29 5.02
N ARG A 109 12.54 -8.26 5.69
CA ARG A 109 11.68 -9.43 5.88
C ARG A 109 11.04 -9.87 4.57
N GLU A 110 10.48 -8.94 3.80
CA GLU A 110 9.89 -9.23 2.48
C GLU A 110 10.94 -9.82 1.53
N LEU A 111 12.14 -9.23 1.45
CA LEU A 111 13.22 -9.73 0.59
C LEU A 111 13.62 -11.18 0.91
N ARG A 112 13.67 -11.55 2.20
CA ARG A 112 13.93 -12.94 2.61
C ARG A 112 12.79 -13.87 2.24
N GLN A 113 11.55 -13.37 2.30
CA GLN A 113 10.35 -14.10 1.93
C GLN A 113 10.20 -14.26 0.40
N LEU A 114 10.75 -13.34 -0.40
CA LEU A 114 10.78 -13.50 -1.87
C LEU A 114 11.49 -14.79 -2.29
N GLU A 115 12.55 -15.19 -1.59
CA GLU A 115 13.28 -16.44 -1.85
C GLU A 115 12.38 -17.68 -1.68
N THR A 116 11.37 -17.60 -0.81
CA THR A 116 10.43 -18.69 -0.56
C THR A 116 9.16 -18.58 -1.40
N GLN A 117 9.04 -17.61 -2.30
CA GLN A 117 7.88 -17.36 -3.14
C GLN A 117 6.56 -17.12 -2.36
N THR A 118 6.67 -16.64 -1.13
CA THR A 118 5.54 -16.42 -0.22
C THR A 118 5.83 -15.20 0.64
N LEU A 119 4.91 -14.23 0.66
CA LEU A 119 4.91 -13.09 1.58
C LEU A 119 3.81 -13.27 2.63
N THR A 120 4.11 -12.94 3.88
CA THR A 120 3.14 -13.02 4.99
C THR A 120 2.99 -11.66 5.65
N TYR A 121 1.74 -11.22 5.76
CA TYR A 121 1.38 -9.94 6.36
C TYR A 121 0.46 -10.15 7.54
N GLU A 122 0.62 -9.30 8.57
CA GLU A 122 -0.14 -9.39 9.82
C GLU A 122 -0.84 -8.07 10.15
N GLY A 123 -1.96 -8.16 10.85
CA GLY A 123 -2.72 -7.02 11.37
C GLY A 123 -3.15 -6.03 10.29
N ALA A 124 -2.88 -4.74 10.51
CA ALA A 124 -3.32 -3.68 9.59
C ALA A 124 -2.67 -3.77 8.20
N GLU A 125 -1.44 -4.30 8.11
CA GLU A 125 -0.75 -4.44 6.81
C GLU A 125 -1.40 -5.53 5.95
N ALA A 126 -1.94 -6.59 6.56
CA ALA A 126 -2.67 -7.63 5.83
C ALA A 126 -3.84 -7.04 5.02
N ASN A 127 -4.62 -6.13 5.62
CA ASN A 127 -5.71 -5.46 4.93
C ASN A 127 -5.19 -4.47 3.86
N ALA A 128 -4.10 -3.76 4.15
CA ALA A 128 -3.53 -2.77 3.24
C ALA A 128 -2.97 -3.44 1.97
N GLU A 129 -2.28 -4.58 2.11
CA GLU A 129 -1.73 -5.30 0.96
C GLU A 129 -2.80 -5.90 0.06
N ALA A 130 -3.89 -6.41 0.63
CA ALA A 130 -5.03 -6.86 -0.16
C ALA A 130 -5.56 -5.74 -1.08
N VAL A 131 -5.59 -4.49 -0.59
CA VAL A 131 -5.97 -3.32 -1.39
C VAL A 131 -4.89 -2.98 -2.43
N ARG A 132 -3.60 -3.00 -2.05
CA ARG A 132 -2.48 -2.70 -2.97
C ARG A 132 -2.46 -3.66 -4.16
N LEU A 133 -2.68 -4.95 -3.96
CA LEU A 133 -2.74 -5.92 -5.06
C LEU A 133 -3.85 -5.65 -6.08
N VAL A 134 -5.02 -5.19 -5.63
CA VAL A 134 -6.11 -4.81 -6.55
C VAL A 134 -5.69 -3.63 -7.44
N GLN A 135 -4.87 -2.71 -6.90
CA GLN A 135 -4.35 -1.57 -7.64
C GLN A 135 -3.30 -1.98 -8.69
N THR A 136 -2.60 -3.09 -8.47
CA THR A 136 -1.57 -3.59 -9.40
C THR A 136 -2.10 -4.58 -10.42
N ALA A 137 -3.26 -5.20 -10.19
CA ALA A 137 -3.86 -6.15 -11.14
C ALA A 137 -4.03 -5.55 -12.54
N GLU A 138 -3.73 -6.33 -13.58
CA GLU A 138 -3.74 -5.88 -14.97
C GLU A 138 -4.86 -6.51 -15.81
N HIS A 139 -5.25 -7.76 -15.53
CA HIS A 139 -6.12 -8.54 -16.40
C HIS A 139 -7.34 -9.12 -15.69
N SER A 140 -7.16 -9.78 -14.55
CA SER A 140 -8.22 -10.52 -13.89
C SER A 140 -8.04 -10.67 -12.39
N ILE A 141 -9.17 -10.76 -11.69
CA ILE A 141 -9.23 -11.12 -10.28
C ILE A 141 -10.37 -12.11 -10.07
N ASP A 142 -10.06 -13.32 -9.62
CA ASP A 142 -11.04 -14.35 -9.28
C ASP A 142 -11.01 -14.61 -7.78
N ALA A 143 -12.10 -14.34 -7.08
CA ALA A 143 -12.15 -14.44 -5.62
C ALA A 143 -13.30 -15.32 -5.11
N ILE A 144 -13.02 -16.18 -4.12
CA ILE A 144 -14.02 -16.94 -3.35
C ILE A 144 -13.99 -16.48 -1.90
N MET A 145 -15.17 -16.25 -1.31
CA MET A 145 -15.27 -15.77 0.06
C MET A 145 -16.47 -16.32 0.83
N GLU A 146 -16.17 -16.90 1.98
CA GLU A 146 -17.13 -17.26 3.04
C GLU A 146 -17.25 -16.16 4.09
N ARG A 147 -16.14 -15.46 4.36
CA ARG A 147 -16.10 -14.29 5.24
C ARG A 147 -16.38 -13.01 4.46
N TRP A 148 -17.54 -12.94 3.80
CA TRP A 148 -17.94 -11.80 2.96
C TRP A 148 -18.29 -10.52 3.75
N ASN A 149 -18.60 -10.66 5.04
CA ASN A 149 -19.03 -9.55 5.90
C ASN A 149 -17.94 -8.49 6.09
N ILE A 150 -16.65 -8.80 5.91
CA ILE A 150 -15.55 -7.83 5.99
C ILE A 150 -15.64 -6.69 4.96
N TRP A 151 -16.51 -6.82 3.95
CA TRP A 151 -16.80 -5.80 2.95
C TRP A 151 -18.06 -4.97 3.23
N LYS A 152 -18.78 -5.27 4.31
CA LYS A 152 -19.94 -4.50 4.73
C LYS A 152 -19.50 -3.08 5.10
N LYS A 153 -20.41 -2.11 4.91
CA LYS A 153 -20.20 -0.73 5.36
C LYS A 153 -19.85 -0.71 6.85
N GLY A 154 -18.72 -0.10 7.18
CA GLY A 154 -18.20 -0.01 8.56
C GLY A 154 -17.21 -1.10 8.96
N GLU A 155 -16.92 -2.07 8.08
CA GLU A 155 -15.95 -3.14 8.32
C GLU A 155 -14.58 -2.86 7.69
N ALA A 156 -13.58 -3.69 8.03
CA ALA A 156 -12.16 -3.42 7.80
C ALA A 156 -11.76 -3.12 6.34
N LEU A 157 -12.45 -3.70 5.35
CA LEU A 157 -12.11 -3.50 3.94
C LEU A 157 -13.01 -2.47 3.24
N TYR A 158 -14.05 -1.96 3.89
CA TYR A 158 -14.89 -0.91 3.35
C TYR A 158 -14.41 0.49 3.80
N PRO A 159 -14.41 1.53 2.94
CA PRO A 159 -14.74 1.51 1.51
C PRO A 159 -13.53 1.23 0.60
N ASN A 160 -12.31 1.21 1.17
CA ASN A 160 -11.06 1.27 0.40
C ASN A 160 -10.93 0.13 -0.61
N TYR A 161 -11.30 -1.10 -0.22
CA TYR A 161 -11.24 -2.25 -1.12
C TYR A 161 -12.29 -2.15 -2.23
N LEU A 162 -13.50 -1.67 -1.94
CA LEU A 162 -14.54 -1.44 -2.95
C LEU A 162 -14.11 -0.39 -3.97
N LEU A 163 -13.52 0.72 -3.51
CA LEU A 163 -12.99 1.78 -4.37
C LEU A 163 -11.84 1.26 -5.25
N ALA A 164 -10.91 0.48 -4.69
CA ALA A 164 -9.83 -0.12 -5.47
C ALA A 164 -10.37 -1.07 -6.56
N ASN A 165 -11.36 -1.91 -6.24
CA ASN A 165 -12.00 -2.78 -7.23
C ASN A 165 -12.73 -1.97 -8.31
N GLN A 166 -13.40 -0.87 -7.94
CA GLN A 166 -14.07 0.00 -8.90
C GLN A 166 -13.07 0.64 -9.89
N GLU A 167 -11.92 1.09 -9.39
CA GLU A 167 -10.86 1.62 -10.27
C GLU A 167 -10.23 0.51 -11.14
N ALA A 168 -10.02 -0.69 -10.60
CA ALA A 168 -9.56 -1.83 -11.40
C ALA A 168 -10.56 -2.19 -12.52
N ALA A 169 -11.86 -2.24 -12.21
CA ALA A 169 -12.90 -2.48 -13.21
C ALA A 169 -12.92 -1.38 -14.31
N LYS A 170 -12.74 -0.11 -13.93
CA LYS A 170 -12.61 1.01 -14.89
C LYS A 170 -11.37 0.87 -15.80
N ARG A 171 -10.28 0.29 -15.29
CA ARG A 171 -9.09 -0.04 -16.09
C ARG A 171 -9.29 -1.23 -17.04
N GLY A 172 -10.43 -1.92 -16.96
CA GLY A 172 -10.75 -3.08 -17.79
C GLY A 172 -10.39 -4.43 -17.17
N VAL A 173 -9.98 -4.46 -15.90
CA VAL A 173 -9.69 -5.71 -15.17
C VAL A 173 -10.99 -6.50 -15.00
N ILE A 174 -10.97 -7.78 -15.36
CA ILE A 174 -12.13 -8.68 -15.20
C ILE A 174 -12.17 -9.21 -13.77
N ILE A 175 -13.15 -8.77 -12.98
CA ILE A 175 -13.27 -9.19 -11.59
C ILE A 175 -14.48 -10.12 -11.45
N ARG A 176 -14.24 -11.37 -11.05
CA ARG A 176 -15.28 -12.35 -10.68
C ARG A 176 -15.20 -12.67 -9.20
N ARG A 177 -16.36 -12.84 -8.58
CA ARG A 177 -16.40 -13.04 -7.14
C ARG A 177 -17.53 -13.94 -6.70
N LEU A 178 -17.18 -14.97 -5.95
CA LEU A 178 -18.09 -15.99 -5.44
C LEU A 178 -18.28 -15.81 -3.94
N LEU A 179 -19.49 -15.42 -3.53
CA LEU A 179 -19.89 -15.40 -2.12
C LEU A 179 -20.47 -16.76 -1.74
N VAL A 180 -19.85 -17.43 -0.78
CA VAL A 180 -20.33 -18.70 -0.24
C VAL A 180 -21.06 -18.42 1.08
N LEU A 181 -22.37 -18.68 1.08
CA LEU A 181 -23.27 -18.36 2.19
C LEU A 181 -23.65 -19.64 2.93
N THR A 182 -23.53 -19.62 4.26
CA THR A 182 -23.91 -20.78 5.09
C THR A 182 -25.37 -20.71 5.50
N ARG A 183 -25.98 -21.86 5.80
CA ARG A 183 -27.34 -21.92 6.33
C ARG A 183 -27.50 -21.07 7.59
N GLU A 184 -26.52 -21.09 8.48
CA GLU A 184 -26.51 -20.31 9.72
C GLU A 184 -26.65 -18.81 9.43
N GLN A 185 -25.83 -18.28 8.51
CA GLN A 185 -25.93 -16.87 8.08
C GLN A 185 -27.32 -16.54 7.52
N LEU A 186 -27.93 -17.48 6.79
CA LEU A 186 -29.19 -17.28 6.06
C LEU A 186 -30.45 -17.43 6.93
N GLN A 187 -30.30 -17.81 8.21
CA GLN A 187 -31.40 -17.82 9.17
C GLN A 187 -31.74 -16.42 9.68
N GLN A 188 -30.78 -15.50 9.70
CA GLN A 188 -30.96 -14.14 10.20
C GLN A 188 -31.32 -13.18 9.06
N GLU A 189 -32.49 -12.55 9.12
CA GLU A 189 -32.94 -11.63 8.07
C GLU A 189 -32.01 -10.42 7.89
N SER A 190 -31.42 -9.92 8.98
CA SER A 190 -30.43 -8.84 8.94
C SER A 190 -29.18 -9.23 8.15
N VAL A 191 -28.65 -10.44 8.35
CA VAL A 191 -27.48 -10.95 7.64
C VAL A 191 -27.79 -11.18 6.16
N VAL A 192 -29.00 -11.65 5.84
CA VAL A 192 -29.47 -11.77 4.45
C VAL A 192 -29.53 -10.40 3.77
N ALA A 193 -30.04 -9.37 4.47
CA ALA A 193 -30.06 -8.00 3.96
C ALA A 193 -28.64 -7.44 3.75
N ASP A 194 -27.71 -7.71 4.68
CA ASP A 194 -26.31 -7.32 4.55
C ASP A 194 -25.63 -8.00 3.35
N ALA A 195 -25.85 -9.30 3.14
CA ALA A 195 -25.31 -10.04 2.00
C ALA A 195 -25.81 -9.45 0.67
N ILE A 196 -27.11 -9.16 0.58
CA ILE A 196 -27.71 -8.49 -0.59
C ILE A 196 -27.04 -7.15 -0.83
N GLN A 197 -26.89 -6.33 0.21
CA GLN A 197 -26.28 -5.01 0.07
C GLN A 197 -24.82 -5.09 -0.38
N VAL A 198 -24.05 -6.04 0.17
CA VAL A 198 -22.66 -6.30 -0.24
C VAL A 198 -22.60 -6.73 -1.71
N MET A 199 -23.48 -7.64 -2.16
CA MET A 199 -23.55 -8.03 -3.57
C MET A 199 -23.94 -6.86 -4.48
N ASP A 200 -24.92 -6.05 -4.08
CA ASP A 200 -25.36 -4.86 -4.84
C ASP A 200 -24.27 -3.78 -4.93
N ASP A 201 -23.55 -3.50 -3.84
CA ASP A 201 -22.45 -2.53 -3.81
C ASP A 201 -21.33 -2.98 -4.76
N GLN A 202 -21.03 -4.28 -4.78
CA GLN A 202 -19.99 -4.86 -5.65
C GLN A 202 -20.39 -4.94 -7.11
N HIS A 203 -21.63 -5.33 -7.40
CA HIS A 203 -22.16 -5.35 -8.75
C HIS A 203 -22.13 -3.94 -9.36
N ARG A 204 -22.51 -2.91 -8.58
CA ARG A 204 -22.40 -1.50 -8.97
C ARG A 204 -20.97 -1.02 -9.19
N ALA A 205 -19.98 -1.66 -8.55
CA ALA A 205 -18.57 -1.38 -8.79
C ALA A 205 -18.01 -2.04 -10.06
N GLY A 206 -18.84 -2.74 -10.84
CA GLY A 206 -18.43 -3.41 -12.09
C GLY A 206 -17.91 -4.83 -11.90
N ILE A 207 -18.14 -5.43 -10.73
CA ILE A 207 -17.71 -6.80 -10.42
C ILE A 207 -18.79 -7.80 -10.88
N LYS A 208 -18.38 -8.90 -11.52
CA LYS A 208 -19.25 -10.04 -11.79
C LYS A 208 -19.44 -10.85 -10.51
N VAL A 209 -20.60 -10.71 -9.89
CA VAL A 209 -20.91 -11.33 -8.60
C VAL A 209 -21.64 -12.65 -8.82
N PHE A 210 -21.17 -13.67 -8.11
CA PHE A 210 -21.75 -15.00 -8.03
C PHE A 210 -22.00 -15.32 -6.56
N PHE A 211 -22.95 -16.20 -6.31
CA PHE A 211 -23.22 -16.71 -4.97
C PHE A 211 -23.50 -18.21 -5.01
N ALA A 212 -23.28 -18.86 -3.87
CA ALA A 212 -23.57 -20.26 -3.67
C ALA A 212 -23.91 -20.54 -2.20
N PHE A 213 -24.62 -21.64 -1.96
CA PHE A 213 -24.93 -22.12 -0.62
C PHE A 213 -23.93 -23.20 -0.21
N ARG A 214 -23.24 -23.01 0.92
CA ARG A 214 -22.13 -23.88 1.34
C ARG A 214 -22.54 -25.35 1.38
N GLU A 215 -23.69 -25.66 1.96
CA GLU A 215 -24.20 -27.01 2.14
C GLU A 215 -24.57 -27.71 0.81
N GLU A 216 -24.84 -26.93 -0.25
CA GLU A 216 -25.01 -27.48 -1.60
C GLU A 216 -23.67 -27.64 -2.31
N LEU A 217 -22.74 -26.68 -2.13
CA LEU A 217 -21.38 -26.74 -2.68
C LEU A 217 -20.58 -27.93 -2.15
N GLU A 218 -20.73 -28.29 -0.88
CA GLU A 218 -20.07 -29.45 -0.25
C GLU A 218 -20.42 -30.78 -0.95
N ARG A 219 -21.51 -30.82 -1.72
CA ARG A 219 -21.86 -32.00 -2.54
C ARG A 219 -20.93 -32.15 -3.76
N SER A 220 -20.23 -31.08 -4.15
CA SER A 220 -19.27 -31.10 -5.25
C SER A 220 -17.93 -31.68 -4.81
N PRO A 221 -17.40 -32.70 -5.50
CA PRO A 221 -16.03 -33.17 -5.28
C PRO A 221 -14.96 -32.08 -5.48
N ALA A 222 -15.19 -31.14 -6.41
CA ALA A 222 -14.25 -30.06 -6.70
C ALA A 222 -14.13 -29.09 -5.51
N PHE A 223 -15.27 -28.69 -4.93
CA PHE A 223 -15.28 -27.80 -3.77
C PHE A 223 -14.70 -28.48 -2.53
N ARG A 224 -15.03 -29.76 -2.27
CA ARG A 224 -14.45 -30.50 -1.14
C ARG A 224 -12.93 -30.61 -1.24
N ARG A 225 -12.40 -30.91 -2.43
CA ARG A 225 -10.96 -30.94 -2.65
C ARG A 225 -10.33 -29.57 -2.40
N PHE A 226 -10.93 -28.51 -2.96
CA PHE A 226 -10.48 -27.13 -2.73
C PHE A 226 -10.45 -26.79 -1.24
N GLU A 227 -11.50 -27.12 -0.49
CA GLU A 227 -11.57 -26.89 0.96
C GLU A 227 -10.51 -27.69 1.73
N GLU A 228 -10.31 -28.97 1.39
CA GLU A 228 -9.27 -29.80 2.00
C GLU A 228 -7.87 -29.23 1.74
N ASP A 229 -7.59 -28.82 0.51
CA ASP A 229 -6.32 -28.23 0.12
C ASP A 229 -6.12 -26.86 0.80
N TYR A 230 -7.18 -26.06 0.94
CA TYR A 230 -7.17 -24.80 1.69
C TYR A 230 -6.80 -25.02 3.16
N LYS A 231 -7.41 -26.00 3.82
CA LYS A 231 -7.08 -26.37 5.21
C LYS A 231 -5.65 -26.87 5.36
N LYS A 232 -5.12 -27.63 4.38
CA LYS A 232 -3.73 -28.12 4.41
C LYS A 232 -2.68 -26.99 4.40
N GLN A 233 -3.01 -25.84 3.80
CA GLN A 233 -2.13 -24.66 3.78
C GLN A 233 -2.15 -23.87 5.10
N GLY A 234 -2.78 -24.39 6.17
CA GLY A 234 -2.88 -23.71 7.45
C GLY A 234 -3.76 -22.45 7.39
N ALA A 235 -4.70 -22.42 6.43
CA ALA A 235 -5.56 -21.28 6.20
C ALA A 235 -6.68 -21.17 7.24
N ALA A 236 -7.37 -20.03 7.25
CA ALA A 236 -8.44 -19.75 8.20
C ALA A 236 -9.63 -20.72 8.06
N PRO A 237 -10.49 -20.88 9.09
CA PRO A 237 -11.68 -21.72 9.00
C PRO A 237 -12.66 -21.29 7.91
N ASP A 238 -12.88 -19.98 7.76
CA ASP A 238 -13.68 -19.40 6.69
C ASP A 238 -12.79 -19.15 5.46
N ILE A 239 -13.12 -19.76 4.33
CA ILE A 239 -12.38 -19.68 3.07
C ILE A 239 -12.48 -18.26 2.50
N ASN A 240 -11.35 -17.55 2.42
CA ASN A 240 -11.20 -16.37 1.58
C ASN A 240 -9.91 -16.50 0.79
N ALA A 241 -10.03 -16.65 -0.53
CA ALA A 241 -8.91 -16.70 -1.46
C ALA A 241 -9.19 -15.85 -2.70
N ALA A 242 -8.15 -15.25 -3.28
CA ALA A 242 -8.25 -14.55 -4.54
C ALA A 242 -7.01 -14.77 -5.41
N MET A 243 -7.24 -15.01 -6.70
CA MET A 243 -6.23 -15.14 -7.73
C MET A 243 -6.18 -13.86 -8.56
N PHE A 244 -5.00 -13.30 -8.72
CA PHE A 244 -4.72 -12.09 -9.49
C PHE A 244 -3.91 -12.49 -10.72
N ASP A 245 -4.43 -12.13 -11.89
CA ASP A 245 -3.80 -12.34 -13.20
C ASP A 245 -3.37 -13.79 -13.49
N SER A 246 -3.96 -14.76 -12.78
CA SER A 246 -3.54 -16.18 -12.77
C SER A 246 -2.09 -16.41 -12.33
N GLU A 247 -1.48 -15.45 -11.64
CA GLU A 247 -0.07 -15.44 -11.25
C GLU A 247 0.15 -15.33 -9.75
N ILE A 248 -0.69 -14.56 -9.06
CA ILE A 248 -0.54 -14.26 -7.64
C ILE A 248 -1.79 -14.74 -6.91
N LEU A 249 -1.61 -15.66 -5.97
CA LEU A 249 -2.65 -16.10 -5.06
C LEU A 249 -2.52 -15.35 -3.75
N ILE A 250 -3.64 -14.89 -3.20
CA ILE A 250 -3.74 -14.51 -1.79
C ILE A 250 -4.79 -15.36 -1.07
N PHE A 251 -4.56 -15.63 0.19
CA PHE A 251 -5.55 -16.27 1.05
C PHE A 251 -5.39 -15.88 2.52
N SER A 252 -6.51 -15.90 3.25
CA SER A 252 -6.54 -15.57 4.68
C SER A 252 -6.08 -16.75 5.52
N GLN A 253 -5.08 -16.54 6.37
CA GLN A 253 -4.63 -17.54 7.35
C GLN A 253 -5.33 -17.42 8.70
N SER A 254 -5.69 -16.21 9.11
CA SER A 254 -6.49 -16.01 10.32
C SER A 254 -7.32 -14.72 10.28
N TYR A 255 -8.40 -14.72 11.04
CA TYR A 255 -9.23 -13.54 11.30
C TYR A 255 -9.08 -13.10 12.75
N GLY A 256 -9.18 -11.80 12.98
CA GLY A 256 -9.13 -11.20 14.30
C GLY A 256 -10.25 -10.18 14.52
N GLN A 257 -10.44 -9.79 15.77
CA GLN A 257 -11.28 -8.65 16.13
C GLN A 257 -10.39 -7.46 16.44
N ALA A 258 -10.68 -6.31 15.80
CA ALA A 258 -10.08 -5.04 16.14
C ALA A 258 -11.14 -4.06 16.62
N GLN A 259 -10.73 -3.11 17.46
CA GLN A 259 -11.61 -2.05 17.91
C GLN A 259 -11.46 -0.84 16.98
N LEU A 260 -12.56 -0.47 16.31
CA LEU A 260 -12.64 0.75 15.53
C LEU A 260 -13.15 1.89 16.42
N GLY A 261 -12.44 3.03 16.39
CA GLY A 261 -12.80 4.25 17.10
C GLY A 261 -11.99 4.48 18.38
N VAL A 262 -11.41 5.68 18.52
CA VAL A 262 -10.66 6.13 19.72
C VAL A 262 -11.50 7.05 20.61
N ILE A 263 -12.67 7.50 20.13
CA ILE A 263 -13.58 8.42 20.81
C ILE A 263 -14.99 7.83 20.73
N GLY A 264 -15.59 7.50 21.89
CA GLY A 264 -16.88 6.82 21.99
C GLY A 264 -16.76 5.32 22.31
N THR A 265 -17.86 4.57 22.21
CA THR A 265 -17.87 3.12 22.43
C THR A 265 -17.14 2.42 21.26
N PRO A 266 -16.01 1.74 21.51
CA PRO A 266 -15.27 1.06 20.46
C PRO A 266 -16.14 0.00 19.80
N THR A 267 -16.24 0.04 18.47
CA THR A 267 -17.02 -0.96 17.72
C THR A 267 -16.08 -2.10 17.32
N PRO A 268 -16.36 -3.35 17.72
CA PRO A 268 -15.58 -4.49 17.25
C PRO A 268 -15.83 -4.68 15.75
N ILE A 269 -14.74 -4.73 14.97
CA ILE A 269 -14.76 -5.03 13.55
C ILE A 269 -13.97 -6.31 13.29
N THR A 270 -14.43 -7.09 12.31
CA THR A 270 -13.69 -8.28 11.87
C THR A 270 -12.61 -7.85 10.88
N MET A 271 -11.37 -8.29 11.08
CA MET A 271 -10.26 -8.02 10.18
C MET A 271 -9.54 -9.30 9.77
N ILE A 272 -8.85 -9.26 8.62
CA ILE A 272 -7.85 -10.27 8.28
C ILE A 272 -6.66 -10.03 9.20
N ASN A 273 -6.38 -10.98 10.07
CA ASN A 273 -5.28 -10.87 11.03
C ASN A 273 -3.96 -11.37 10.43
N GLN A 274 -4.03 -12.37 9.56
CA GLN A 274 -2.87 -12.87 8.82
C GLN A 274 -3.29 -13.18 7.38
N LEU A 275 -2.57 -12.60 6.43
CA LEU A 275 -2.73 -12.78 4.99
C LEU A 275 -1.45 -13.38 4.41
N GLU A 276 -1.59 -14.37 3.55
CA GLU A 276 -0.49 -14.89 2.75
C GLU A 276 -0.68 -14.49 1.28
N ILE A 277 0.41 -14.08 0.64
CA ILE A 277 0.53 -13.83 -0.80
C ILE A 277 1.56 -14.81 -1.33
N THR A 278 1.27 -15.55 -2.39
CA THR A 278 2.20 -16.53 -2.95
C THR A 278 2.10 -16.64 -4.46
N TRP A 279 3.23 -16.99 -5.07
CA TRP A 279 3.34 -17.39 -6.47
C TRP A 279 3.92 -18.79 -6.63
N LYS A 280 3.75 -19.64 -5.61
CA LYS A 280 4.12 -21.06 -5.66
C LYS A 280 3.20 -21.82 -6.62
N PRO A 281 3.71 -22.48 -7.66
CA PRO A 281 2.88 -23.13 -8.67
C PRO A 281 1.96 -24.23 -8.12
N ASP A 282 2.42 -25.00 -7.13
CA ASP A 282 1.66 -26.04 -6.46
C ASP A 282 0.51 -25.46 -5.62
N VAL A 283 0.78 -24.42 -4.83
CA VAL A 283 -0.26 -23.74 -4.03
C VAL A 283 -1.27 -23.04 -4.93
N ILE A 284 -0.82 -22.36 -5.99
CA ILE A 284 -1.69 -21.76 -7.01
C ILE A 284 -2.61 -22.81 -7.61
N ARG A 285 -2.06 -23.94 -8.06
CA ARG A 285 -2.86 -25.00 -8.68
C ARG A 285 -3.94 -25.52 -7.73
N ASP A 286 -3.59 -25.70 -6.46
CA ASP A 286 -4.46 -26.33 -5.48
C ASP A 286 -5.53 -25.36 -4.95
N LEU A 287 -5.21 -24.06 -4.84
CA LEU A 287 -6.10 -23.01 -4.29
C LEU A 287 -6.61 -22.01 -5.33
N ASN A 288 -6.55 -22.32 -6.62
CA ASN A 288 -7.13 -21.47 -7.66
C ASN A 288 -8.68 -21.52 -7.59
N PRO A 289 -9.38 -20.41 -7.33
CA PRO A 289 -10.84 -20.39 -7.27
C PRO A 289 -11.51 -20.39 -8.66
N ALA A 290 -10.78 -20.11 -9.74
CA ALA A 290 -11.33 -19.97 -11.09
C ALA A 290 -12.24 -21.15 -11.54
N PRO A 291 -11.88 -22.44 -11.29
CA PRO A 291 -12.73 -23.57 -11.68
C PRO A 291 -14.06 -23.66 -10.93
N LEU A 292 -14.19 -23.02 -9.76
CA LEU A 292 -15.41 -23.06 -8.96
C LEU A 292 -16.53 -22.25 -9.62
N PHE A 293 -16.20 -21.22 -10.39
CA PHE A 293 -17.18 -20.39 -11.11
C PHE A 293 -17.93 -21.17 -12.20
N ASP A 294 -17.32 -22.22 -12.75
CA ASP A 294 -17.90 -23.03 -13.82
C ASP A 294 -18.88 -24.09 -13.27
N MET A 295 -19.06 -24.17 -11.95
CA MET A 295 -19.99 -25.09 -11.30
C MET A 295 -21.45 -24.60 -11.36
N THR A 296 -21.99 -24.46 -12.57
CA THR A 296 -23.33 -23.89 -12.87
C THR A 296 -24.50 -24.53 -12.13
N ARG A 297 -24.34 -25.76 -11.59
CA ARG A 297 -25.35 -26.41 -10.75
C ARG A 297 -25.47 -25.80 -9.35
N TYR A 298 -24.37 -25.27 -8.81
CA TYR A 298 -24.25 -24.84 -7.42
C TYR A 298 -23.90 -23.37 -7.27
N VAL A 299 -23.37 -22.76 -8.34
CA VAL A 299 -22.94 -21.37 -8.39
C VAL A 299 -23.89 -20.60 -9.29
N PHE A 300 -24.47 -19.54 -8.74
CA PHE A 300 -25.50 -18.73 -9.37
C PHE A 300 -24.95 -17.33 -9.62
N GLU A 301 -25.18 -16.80 -10.82
CA GLU A 301 -24.89 -15.39 -11.11
C GLU A 301 -25.87 -14.49 -10.36
N TYR A 302 -25.37 -13.43 -9.75
CA TYR A 302 -26.19 -12.47 -9.02
C TYR A 302 -26.90 -11.51 -9.98
N GLY A 303 -28.15 -11.82 -10.32
CA GLY A 303 -29.05 -10.95 -11.10
C GLY A 303 -29.82 -9.92 -10.29
N GLY A 304 -29.41 -9.66 -9.04
CA GLY A 304 -30.08 -8.73 -8.11
C GLY A 304 -30.91 -9.41 -7.00
N PRO A 305 -31.50 -8.61 -6.09
CA PRO A 305 -32.15 -9.12 -4.89
C PRO A 305 -33.30 -10.13 -5.14
N PRO A 306 -34.19 -9.94 -6.15
CA PRO A 306 -35.26 -10.90 -6.40
C PRO A 306 -34.76 -12.28 -6.82
N ALA A 307 -33.75 -12.34 -7.70
CA ALA A 307 -33.15 -13.59 -8.17
C ALA A 307 -32.48 -14.34 -7.00
N PHE A 308 -31.72 -13.63 -6.18
CA PHE A 308 -31.11 -14.21 -4.98
C PHE A 308 -32.16 -14.75 -3.99
N LYS A 309 -33.23 -13.98 -3.71
CA LYS A 309 -34.29 -14.43 -2.77
C LYS A 309 -35.04 -15.66 -3.29
N MET A 310 -35.22 -15.78 -4.61
CA MET A 310 -35.83 -16.96 -5.22
C MET A 310 -34.98 -18.22 -4.99
N GLU A 311 -33.68 -18.12 -5.25
CA GLU A 311 -32.73 -19.22 -5.02
C GLU A 311 -32.64 -19.57 -3.53
N LEU A 312 -32.61 -18.57 -2.65
CA LEU A 312 -32.65 -18.75 -1.20
C LEU A 312 -33.92 -19.48 -0.73
N ALA A 313 -35.09 -19.14 -1.28
CA ALA A 313 -36.34 -19.82 -0.96
C ALA A 313 -36.35 -21.28 -1.46
N ARG A 314 -35.70 -21.58 -2.59
CA ARG A 314 -35.49 -22.96 -3.06
C ARG A 314 -34.58 -23.72 -2.09
N PHE A 315 -33.45 -23.13 -1.71
CA PHE A 315 -32.52 -23.72 -0.75
C PHE A 315 -33.18 -23.98 0.62
N LYS A 316 -33.92 -23.02 1.17
CA LYS A 316 -34.64 -23.20 2.43
C LYS A 316 -35.64 -24.37 2.39
N ARG A 317 -36.25 -24.66 1.23
CA ARG A 317 -37.15 -25.81 1.04
C ARG A 317 -36.42 -27.14 0.85
N SER A 318 -35.20 -27.15 0.30
CA SER A 318 -34.44 -28.38 0.06
C SER A 318 -33.73 -28.90 1.32
N VAL A 319 -33.62 -28.07 2.36
CA VAL A 319 -32.93 -28.37 3.63
C VAL A 319 -33.88 -28.30 4.85
N ALA A 320 -35.16 -28.01 4.63
CA ALA A 320 -36.23 -28.16 5.62
C ALA A 320 -36.70 -29.61 5.67
#